data_AF-A0A7X9CKL2-F1
#
_entry.id   AF-A0A7X9CKL2-F1
#
_cell.length_a   1.000
_cell.length_b   1.000
_cell.length_c   1.000
_cell.angle_alpha   90.00
_cell.angle_beta   90.00
_cell.angle_gamma   90.00
#
_symmetry.space_group_name_H-M   'P 1'
#
loop_
_entity.id
_entity.type
_entity.pdbx_description
1 polymer ?
#
loop_
_entity_poly.entity_id
_entity_poly.type
_entity_poly.pdbx_seq_one_letter_code
_entity_poly.pdbx_strand_id
1 'polypeptide(L)'
;MHIGVCEYCGKEKEYKYKSWIKKYCSHRCSNMASAKTRTKERAKLKCEYCKGDFYLLESVIKSREEQSGAPIKYCSQRCMGLAKRTRYIEKCKNCEKEFETTRNEFCSVECVNEYKKKTGMMKKDGYWFENGYKVLYLEGGNSIKEHIKIMEEHISRKLKEDEVVHHINGDRADNRIENLQLMTRGEHSRLHRKKELQEGKELFK
;
A
#
# COMPACT_ATOMS: atom_id res chain seq x y z
N MET A 1 52.89 32.51 -38.76
CA MET A 1 51.76 31.57 -38.69
C MET A 1 52.32 30.19 -38.42
N HIS A 2 51.66 29.38 -37.58
CA HIS A 2 52.11 28.03 -37.26
C HIS A 2 51.08 27.00 -37.71
N ILE A 3 51.53 25.89 -38.29
CA ILE A 3 50.66 24.83 -38.77
C ILE A 3 50.63 23.70 -37.74
N GLY A 4 49.43 23.27 -37.37
CA GLY A 4 49.21 22.08 -36.55
C GLY A 4 48.49 21.01 -37.36
N VAL A 5 49.02 19.79 -37.34
CA VAL A 5 48.42 18.62 -38.00
C VAL A 5 47.54 17.87 -37.00
N CYS A 6 46.30 17.58 -37.38
CA CYS A 6 45.41 16.76 -36.57
C CYS A 6 45.83 15.29 -36.56
N GLU A 7 46.13 14.72 -35.40
CA GLU A 7 46.52 13.31 -35.28
C GLU A 7 45.42 12.31 -35.69
N TYR A 8 44.14 12.74 -35.75
CA TYR A 8 43.03 11.85 -36.10
C TYR A 8 42.70 11.83 -37.60
N CYS A 9 42.66 12.99 -38.24
CA CYS A 9 42.22 13.12 -39.65
C CYS A 9 43.31 13.66 -40.58
N GLY A 10 44.52 13.92 -40.07
CA GLY A 10 45.64 14.44 -40.86
C GLY A 10 45.50 15.88 -41.36
N LYS A 11 44.37 16.55 -41.09
CA LYS A 11 44.15 17.92 -41.59
C LYS A 11 45.05 18.92 -40.90
N GLU A 12 45.64 19.78 -41.70
CA GLU A 12 46.42 20.93 -41.26
C GLU A 12 45.50 22.09 -40.86
N LYS A 13 45.88 22.81 -39.82
CA LYS A 13 45.17 24.00 -39.36
C LYS A 13 46.18 25.07 -38.96
N GLU A 14 45.91 26.29 -39.39
CA GLU A 14 46.74 27.44 -39.06
C GLU A 14 46.38 28.02 -37.69
N TYR A 15 47.42 28.38 -36.94
CA TYR A 15 47.34 28.99 -35.63
C TYR A 15 48.18 30.27 -35.59
N LYS A 16 47.63 31.27 -34.92
CA LYS A 16 48.31 32.56 -34.71
C LYS A 16 49.55 32.43 -33.83
N TYR A 17 49.50 31.54 -32.83
CA TYR A 17 50.58 31.33 -31.85
C TYR A 17 50.92 29.84 -31.71
N LYS A 18 52.20 29.53 -31.47
CA LYS A 18 52.69 28.15 -31.30
C LYS A 18 52.01 27.41 -30.12
N SER A 19 51.69 28.12 -29.04
CA SER A 19 51.01 27.56 -27.85
C SER A 19 49.56 27.13 -28.10
N TRP A 20 48.96 27.54 -29.21
CA TRP A 20 47.56 27.22 -29.55
C TRP A 20 47.43 25.99 -30.44
N ILE A 21 48.54 25.40 -30.89
CA ILE A 21 48.53 24.18 -31.69
C ILE A 21 47.91 23.06 -30.87
N LYS A 22 46.72 22.62 -31.29
CA LYS A 22 45.99 21.52 -30.64
C LYS A 22 46.31 20.20 -31.32
N LYS A 23 46.36 19.14 -30.52
CA LYS A 23 46.49 17.74 -30.94
C LYS A 23 45.45 17.32 -32.00
N TYR A 24 44.24 17.88 -31.92
CA TYR A 24 43.14 17.61 -32.83
C TYR A 24 42.56 18.92 -33.41
N CYS A 25 42.21 18.91 -34.70
CA CYS A 25 41.68 20.10 -35.39
C CYS A 25 40.26 20.50 -34.95
N SER A 26 39.52 19.60 -34.32
CA SER A 26 38.13 19.82 -33.86
C SER A 26 37.76 18.92 -32.69
N HIS A 27 36.73 19.33 -31.94
CA HIS A 27 36.14 18.51 -30.87
C HIS A 27 35.63 17.16 -31.41
N ARG A 28 35.11 17.14 -32.65
CA ARG A 28 34.71 15.91 -33.35
C ARG A 28 35.89 14.95 -33.54
N CYS A 29 37.03 15.44 -34.03
CA CYS A 29 38.24 14.62 -34.21
C CYS A 29 38.78 14.10 -32.87
N SER A 30 38.77 14.93 -31.83
CA SER A 30 39.14 14.53 -30.47
C SER A 30 38.22 13.42 -29.92
N ASN A 31 36.91 13.54 -30.12
CA ASN A 31 35.93 12.56 -29.67
C ASN A 31 36.03 11.25 -30.43
N MET A 32 36.27 11.29 -31.75
CA MET A 32 36.45 10.07 -32.56
C MET A 32 37.76 9.34 -32.23
N ALA A 33 38.86 10.08 -32.01
CA ALA A 33 40.11 9.51 -31.53
C ALA A 33 39.93 8.83 -30.16
N SER A 34 39.18 9.48 -29.26
CA SER A 34 38.86 8.93 -27.93
C SER A 34 37.81 7.82 -27.97
N ALA A 35 36.96 7.76 -29.01
CA ALA A 35 35.94 6.73 -29.15
C ALA A 35 36.55 5.35 -29.41
N LYS A 36 37.64 5.29 -30.19
CA LYS A 36 38.38 4.04 -30.46
C LYS A 36 38.98 3.41 -29.20
N THR A 37 39.28 4.19 -28.16
CA THR A 37 39.81 3.73 -26.86
C THR A 37 38.73 3.56 -25.79
N ARG A 38 37.45 3.82 -26.10
CA ARG A 38 36.33 3.88 -25.13
C ARG A 38 35.51 2.59 -25.01
N THR A 39 35.95 1.46 -25.57
CA THR A 39 35.35 0.15 -25.27
C THR A 39 35.71 -0.26 -23.85
N LYS A 40 35.13 0.43 -22.86
CA LYS A 40 35.36 0.09 -21.47
C LYS A 40 34.56 -1.17 -21.17
N GLU A 41 35.28 -2.25 -20.90
CA GLU A 41 34.69 -3.51 -20.48
C GLU A 41 33.86 -3.29 -19.21
N ARG A 42 32.65 -3.84 -19.22
CA ARG A 42 31.71 -3.76 -18.10
C ARG A 42 31.70 -5.11 -17.40
N ALA A 43 32.06 -5.13 -16.14
CA ALA A 43 31.96 -6.30 -15.31
C ALA A 43 30.49 -6.59 -14.96
N LYS A 44 30.13 -7.87 -14.98
CA LYS A 44 28.82 -8.38 -14.61
C LYS A 44 28.78 -8.68 -13.11
N LEU A 45 27.81 -8.11 -12.41
CA LEU A 45 27.58 -8.25 -10.97
C LEU A 45 26.18 -8.81 -10.73
N LYS A 46 25.97 -9.48 -9.59
CA LYS A 46 24.69 -10.04 -9.19
C LYS A 46 24.12 -9.33 -7.96
N CYS A 47 22.88 -8.88 -8.04
CA CYS A 47 22.23 -8.20 -6.92
C CYS A 47 21.82 -9.21 -5.84
N GLU A 48 22.23 -9.01 -4.59
CA GLU A 48 21.85 -9.91 -3.49
C GLU A 48 20.34 -9.89 -3.20
N TYR A 49 19.65 -8.79 -3.50
CA TYR A 49 18.20 -8.64 -3.23
C TYR A 49 17.34 -9.21 -4.35
N CYS A 50 17.39 -8.64 -5.57
CA CYS A 50 16.51 -9.06 -6.68
C CYS A 50 17.08 -10.24 -7.49
N LYS A 51 18.30 -10.69 -7.19
CA LYS A 51 19.05 -11.75 -7.92
C LYS A 51 19.32 -11.47 -9.40
N GLY A 52 18.90 -10.31 -9.90
CA GLY A 52 19.17 -9.86 -11.26
C GLY A 52 20.62 -9.45 -11.48
N ASP A 53 21.06 -9.64 -12.71
CA ASP A 53 22.40 -9.26 -13.16
C ASP A 53 22.43 -7.77 -13.53
N PHE A 54 23.52 -7.09 -13.21
CA PHE A 54 23.75 -5.69 -13.58
C PHE A 54 25.21 -5.47 -13.95
N TYR A 55 25.48 -4.42 -14.74
CA TYR A 55 26.78 -4.21 -15.36
C TYR A 55 27.35 -2.86 -14.96
N LEU A 56 28.57 -2.85 -14.43
CA LEU A 56 29.30 -1.63 -14.06
C LEU A 56 30.68 -1.63 -14.70
N LEU A 57 31.21 -0.41 -14.92
CA LEU A 57 32.59 -0.23 -15.33
C LEU A 57 33.52 -0.65 -14.17
N GLU A 58 34.59 -1.36 -14.46
CA GLU A 58 35.57 -1.78 -13.43
C GLU A 58 36.12 -0.59 -12.63
N SER A 59 36.37 0.55 -13.30
CA SER A 59 36.84 1.76 -12.62
C SER A 59 35.81 2.31 -11.63
N VAL A 60 34.51 2.12 -11.90
CA VAL A 60 33.42 2.52 -11.00
C VAL A 60 33.29 1.54 -9.84
N ILE A 61 33.52 0.24 -10.06
CA ILE A 61 33.54 -0.77 -9.01
C ILE A 61 34.65 -0.45 -8.02
N LYS A 62 35.90 -0.38 -8.49
CA LYS A 62 37.08 -0.10 -7.65
C LYS A 62 36.91 1.18 -6.83
N SER A 63 36.53 2.28 -7.48
CA SER A 63 36.36 3.57 -6.80
C SER A 63 35.27 3.55 -5.73
N ARG A 64 34.15 2.86 -5.96
CA ARG A 64 33.07 2.78 -4.97
C ARG A 64 33.41 1.88 -3.81
N GLU A 65 34.04 0.74 -4.08
CA GLU A 65 34.45 -0.22 -3.04
C GLU A 65 35.53 0.36 -2.13
N GLU A 66 36.45 1.16 -2.67
CA GLU A 66 37.44 1.92 -1.89
C GLU A 66 36.78 2.96 -0.99
N GLN A 67 35.77 3.68 -1.48
CA GLN A 67 35.04 4.69 -0.70
C GLN A 67 34.15 4.07 0.39
N SER A 68 33.50 2.94 0.11
CA SER A 68 32.59 2.28 1.06
C SER A 68 33.30 1.31 2.00
N GLY A 69 34.52 0.88 1.68
CA GLY A 69 35.22 -0.22 2.35
C GLY A 69 34.52 -1.57 2.19
N ALA A 70 33.59 -1.71 1.24
CA ALA A 70 32.74 -2.89 1.09
C ALA A 70 32.31 -3.12 -0.36
N PRO A 71 32.14 -4.39 -0.78
CA PRO A 71 31.79 -4.72 -2.16
C PRO A 71 30.39 -4.25 -2.56
N ILE A 72 30.18 -4.01 -3.85
CA ILE A 72 28.87 -3.59 -4.37
C ILE A 72 27.90 -4.78 -4.43
N LYS A 73 26.95 -4.82 -3.50
CA LYS A 73 25.99 -5.94 -3.34
C LYS A 73 24.67 -5.77 -4.08
N TYR A 74 24.29 -4.54 -4.43
CA TYR A 74 22.94 -4.22 -4.92
C TYR A 74 22.98 -3.40 -6.21
N CYS A 75 22.06 -3.70 -7.13
CA CYS A 75 21.96 -2.99 -8.41
C CYS A 75 21.42 -1.55 -8.30
N SER A 76 20.77 -1.20 -7.18
CA SER A 76 20.15 0.10 -6.96
C SER A 76 19.99 0.44 -5.48
N GLN A 77 19.84 1.73 -5.17
CA GLN A 77 19.50 2.21 -3.82
C GLN A 77 18.19 1.61 -3.32
N ARG A 78 17.22 1.36 -4.21
CA ARG A 78 15.98 0.65 -3.88
C ARG A 78 16.25 -0.77 -3.39
N CYS A 79 17.07 -1.55 -4.11
CA CYS A 79 17.41 -2.92 -3.69
C CYS A 79 18.19 -2.93 -2.36
N MET A 80 19.11 -1.98 -2.18
CA MET A 80 19.82 -1.81 -0.92
C MET A 80 18.85 -1.49 0.24
N GLY A 81 17.94 -0.54 0.03
CA GLY A 81 16.95 -0.15 1.03
C GLY A 81 15.98 -1.27 1.38
N LEU A 82 15.58 -2.09 0.39
CA LEU A 82 14.72 -3.25 0.62
C LEU A 82 15.44 -4.38 1.36
N ALA A 83 16.73 -4.60 1.09
CA ALA A 83 17.53 -5.60 1.79
C ALA A 83 17.79 -5.25 3.27
N LYS A 84 17.82 -3.95 3.61
CA LYS A 84 18.01 -3.48 4.98
C LYS A 84 16.74 -3.55 5.86
N ARG A 85 15.57 -3.86 5.29
CA ARG A 85 14.32 -3.90 6.08
C ARG A 85 14.27 -5.16 6.94
N THR A 86 14.18 -4.99 8.25
CA THR A 86 13.88 -6.09 9.17
C THR A 86 12.48 -6.62 8.88
N ARG A 87 12.39 -7.92 8.56
CA ARG A 87 11.11 -8.63 8.44
C ARG A 87 10.89 -9.47 9.67
N TYR A 88 9.64 -9.55 10.10
CA TYR A 88 9.21 -10.40 11.20
C TYR A 88 7.95 -11.16 10.79
N ILE A 89 7.71 -12.28 11.47
CA ILE A 89 6.55 -13.14 11.21
C ILE A 89 5.39 -12.62 12.04
N GLU A 90 4.28 -12.30 11.38
CA GLU A 90 3.03 -11.91 12.04
C GLU A 90 1.88 -12.81 11.63
N LYS A 91 0.85 -12.87 12.48
CA LYS A 91 -0.39 -13.58 12.19
C LYS A 91 -1.41 -12.64 11.56
N CYS A 92 -1.97 -13.07 10.43
CA CYS A 92 -2.99 -12.30 9.72
C CYS A 92 -4.30 -12.20 10.53
N LYS A 93 -4.79 -10.97 10.77
CA LYS A 93 -6.06 -10.73 11.49
C LYS A 93 -7.32 -11.30 10.82
N ASN A 94 -7.26 -11.71 9.55
CA ASN A 94 -8.41 -12.28 8.83
C ASN A 94 -8.37 -13.80 8.72
N CYS A 95 -7.21 -14.38 8.38
CA CYS A 95 -7.07 -15.80 8.03
C CYS A 95 -6.11 -16.56 8.95
N GLU A 96 -5.55 -15.89 9.96
CA GLU A 96 -4.65 -16.44 10.99
C GLU A 96 -3.34 -17.06 10.48
N LYS A 97 -3.11 -17.05 9.17
CA LYS A 97 -1.86 -17.50 8.56
C LYS A 97 -0.70 -16.60 8.97
N GLU A 98 0.44 -17.23 9.24
CA GLU A 98 1.71 -16.57 9.49
C GLU A 98 2.30 -16.06 8.17
N PHE A 99 2.78 -14.81 8.16
CA PHE A 99 3.39 -14.20 7.00
C PHE A 99 4.52 -13.24 7.38
N GLU A 100 5.51 -13.11 6.50
CA GLU A 100 6.58 -12.15 6.68
C GLU A 100 6.12 -10.73 6.34
N THR A 101 6.31 -9.83 7.28
CA THR A 101 5.90 -8.44 7.16
C THR A 101 6.98 -7.50 7.69
N THR A 102 6.81 -6.23 7.34
CA THR A 102 7.60 -5.12 7.93
C THR A 102 6.74 -4.22 8.83
N ARG A 103 5.40 -4.32 8.72
CA ARG A 103 4.41 -3.46 9.41
C ARG A 103 2.96 -3.86 9.18
N ASN A 104 2.68 -4.66 8.16
CA ASN A 104 1.32 -5.03 7.76
C ASN A 104 0.76 -6.06 8.73
N GLU A 105 -0.54 -5.97 9.01
CA GLU A 105 -1.30 -6.85 9.89
C GLU A 105 -2.08 -7.94 9.13
N PHE A 106 -2.05 -7.89 7.79
CA PHE A 106 -2.75 -8.81 6.89
C PHE A 106 -1.79 -9.38 5.84
N CYS A 107 -1.96 -10.67 5.52
CA CYS A 107 -1.09 -11.38 4.59
C CYS A 107 -1.30 -11.01 3.11
N SER A 108 -2.48 -10.49 2.74
CA SER A 108 -2.81 -10.11 1.36
C SER A 108 -3.86 -9.00 1.31
N VAL A 109 -3.95 -8.33 0.16
CA VAL A 109 -5.01 -7.35 -0.13
C VAL A 109 -6.39 -7.99 -0.05
N GLU A 110 -6.51 -9.26 -0.44
CA GLU A 110 -7.74 -10.03 -0.33
C GLU A 110 -8.16 -10.18 1.13
N CYS A 111 -7.23 -10.54 2.02
CA CYS A 111 -7.51 -10.63 3.45
C CYS A 111 -7.93 -9.30 4.07
N VAL A 112 -7.37 -8.18 3.60
CA VAL A 112 -7.82 -6.84 4.02
C VAL A 112 -9.27 -6.61 3.59
N ASN A 113 -9.61 -6.93 2.35
CA ASN A 113 -10.95 -6.71 1.80
C ASN A 113 -11.99 -7.62 2.46
N GLU A 114 -11.68 -8.89 2.66
CA GLU A 114 -12.52 -9.83 3.39
C GLU A 114 -12.75 -9.41 4.84
N TYR A 115 -11.68 -9.01 5.53
CA TYR A 115 -11.78 -8.49 6.89
C TYR A 115 -12.72 -7.28 6.94
N LYS A 116 -12.53 -6.31 6.04
CA LYS A 116 -13.41 -5.13 5.94
C LYS A 116 -14.87 -5.48 5.62
N LYS A 117 -15.12 -6.53 4.83
CA LYS A 117 -16.48 -7.03 4.57
C LYS A 117 -17.09 -7.63 5.84
N LYS A 118 -16.35 -8.49 6.54
CA LYS A 118 -16.78 -9.14 7.80
C LYS A 118 -17.02 -8.14 8.93
N THR A 119 -16.15 -7.14 9.06
CA THR A 119 -16.27 -6.10 10.10
C THR A 119 -17.22 -4.97 9.72
N GLY A 120 -17.83 -5.00 8.54
CA GLY A 120 -18.81 -4.00 8.13
C GLY A 120 -18.22 -2.65 7.68
N MET A 121 -16.89 -2.56 7.56
CA MET A 121 -16.17 -1.36 7.12
C MET A 121 -16.20 -1.10 5.61
N MET A 122 -16.87 -1.95 4.84
CA MET A 122 -17.01 -1.79 3.39
C MET A 122 -18.40 -1.21 3.07
N LYS A 123 -18.46 0.03 2.58
CA LYS A 123 -19.67 0.60 1.96
C LYS A 123 -20.01 -0.26 0.74
N LYS A 124 -21.07 -1.06 0.81
CA LYS A 124 -21.68 -1.70 -0.36
C LYS A 124 -22.79 -0.79 -0.84
N ASP A 125 -22.97 -0.68 -2.16
CA ASP A 125 -23.99 0.11 -2.86
C ASP A 125 -25.19 0.51 -1.97
N GLY A 126 -25.16 1.75 -1.49
CA GLY A 126 -26.25 2.34 -0.71
C GLY A 126 -26.37 1.94 0.77
N TYR A 127 -25.45 1.18 1.38
CA TYR A 127 -25.49 0.88 2.82
C TYR A 127 -24.12 0.58 3.48
N TRP A 128 -24.06 0.65 4.81
CA TRP A 128 -22.93 0.24 5.64
C TRP A 128 -23.41 -0.50 6.90
N PHE A 129 -22.50 -1.12 7.66
CA PHE A 129 -22.85 -1.71 8.96
C PHE A 129 -22.35 -0.83 10.10
N GLU A 130 -23.21 -0.60 11.09
CA GLU A 130 -22.90 0.15 12.31
C GLU A 130 -23.37 -0.64 13.54
N ASN A 131 -22.45 -1.02 14.43
CA ASN A 131 -22.76 -1.79 15.65
C ASN A 131 -23.56 -3.08 15.40
N GLY A 132 -23.32 -3.76 14.27
CA GLY A 132 -24.03 -4.97 13.84
C GLY A 132 -25.34 -4.71 13.08
N TYR A 133 -25.78 -3.46 12.95
CA TYR A 133 -26.97 -3.10 12.18
C TYR A 133 -26.62 -2.70 10.75
N LYS A 134 -27.44 -3.12 9.79
CA LYS A 134 -27.37 -2.63 8.41
C LYS A 134 -28.03 -1.24 8.29
N VAL A 135 -27.27 -0.25 7.82
CA VAL A 135 -27.68 1.16 7.70
C VAL A 135 -27.71 1.56 6.24
N LEU A 136 -28.87 1.96 5.74
CA LEU A 136 -29.10 2.38 4.36
C LEU A 136 -28.86 3.90 4.21
N TYR A 137 -28.15 4.29 3.15
CA TYR A 137 -28.09 5.66 2.66
C TYR A 137 -29.38 6.02 1.94
N LEU A 138 -29.93 7.19 2.26
CA LEU A 138 -31.05 7.81 1.57
C LEU A 138 -30.56 8.95 0.70
N GLU A 139 -31.33 9.29 -0.33
CA GLU A 139 -31.07 10.50 -1.13
C GLU A 139 -31.12 11.75 -0.24
N GLY A 140 -30.22 12.71 -0.50
CA GLY A 140 -30.06 13.91 0.34
C GLY A 140 -29.12 13.74 1.55
N GLY A 141 -28.38 12.64 1.65
CA GLY A 141 -27.32 12.46 2.67
C GLY A 141 -27.82 11.97 4.02
N ASN A 142 -29.12 11.67 4.14
CA ASN A 142 -29.69 11.03 5.33
C ASN A 142 -29.41 9.53 5.33
N SER A 143 -29.59 8.89 6.48
CA SER A 143 -29.43 7.44 6.61
C SER A 143 -30.40 6.86 7.62
N ILE A 144 -30.85 5.63 7.37
CA ILE A 144 -31.80 4.92 8.22
C ILE A 144 -31.36 3.48 8.43
N LYS A 145 -31.53 2.94 9.63
CA LYS A 145 -31.29 1.53 9.90
C LYS A 145 -32.34 0.69 9.18
N GLU A 146 -31.92 -0.39 8.51
CA GLU A 146 -32.79 -1.20 7.66
C GLU A 146 -33.99 -1.79 8.42
N HIS A 147 -33.78 -2.29 9.64
CA HIS A 147 -34.88 -2.81 10.47
C HIS A 147 -35.92 -1.75 10.85
N ILE A 148 -35.51 -0.48 11.03
CA ILE A 148 -36.44 0.63 11.30
C ILE A 148 -37.28 0.84 10.04
N LYS A 149 -36.64 0.95 8.88
CA LYS A 149 -37.35 1.14 7.60
C LYS A 149 -38.37 0.03 7.33
N ILE A 150 -37.98 -1.23 7.49
CA ILE A 150 -38.86 -2.39 7.30
C ILE A 150 -40.04 -2.35 8.26
N MET A 151 -39.81 -1.98 9.53
CA MET A 151 -40.89 -1.86 10.51
C MET A 151 -41.83 -0.68 10.18
N GLU A 152 -41.30 0.48 9.79
CA GLU A 152 -42.11 1.65 9.38
C GLU A 152 -42.99 1.35 8.16
N GLU A 153 -42.44 0.65 7.17
CA GLU A 153 -43.18 0.18 6.00
C GLU A 153 -44.28 -0.82 6.41
N HIS A 154 -43.97 -1.75 7.32
CA HIS A 154 -44.93 -2.74 7.81
C HIS A 154 -46.09 -2.10 8.59
N ILE A 155 -45.84 -1.11 9.44
CA ILE A 155 -46.88 -0.40 10.22
C ILE A 155 -47.49 0.79 9.48
N SER A 156 -47.00 1.10 8.28
CA SER A 156 -47.45 2.23 7.43
C SER A 156 -47.39 3.60 8.11
N ARG A 157 -46.45 3.80 9.05
CA ARG A 157 -46.18 5.08 9.71
C ARG A 157 -44.76 5.13 10.26
N LYS A 158 -44.29 6.33 10.62
CA LYS A 158 -43.03 6.50 11.35
C LYS A 158 -43.11 5.95 12.77
N LEU A 159 -42.00 5.44 13.29
CA LEU A 159 -41.90 5.09 14.71
C LEU A 159 -42.06 6.36 15.56
N LYS A 160 -42.72 6.22 16.71
CA LYS A 160 -42.78 7.28 17.73
C LYS A 160 -41.47 7.34 18.51
N GLU A 161 -41.24 8.45 19.20
CA GLU A 161 -40.01 8.65 19.98
C GLU A 161 -39.80 7.58 21.06
N ASP A 162 -40.87 7.03 21.62
CA ASP A 162 -40.84 5.98 22.65
C ASP A 162 -40.89 4.54 22.08
N GLU A 163 -40.88 4.38 20.76
CA GLU A 163 -40.90 3.06 20.12
C GLU A 163 -39.49 2.63 19.66
N VAL A 164 -39.20 1.34 19.77
CA VAL A 164 -37.96 0.69 19.34
C VAL A 164 -38.26 -0.65 18.69
N VAL A 165 -37.39 -1.05 17.77
CA VAL A 165 -37.47 -2.36 17.10
C VAL A 165 -36.48 -3.31 17.77
N HIS A 166 -36.98 -4.44 18.26
CA HIS A 166 -36.22 -5.51 18.89
C HIS A 166 -36.05 -6.69 17.92
N HIS A 167 -34.85 -7.25 17.87
CA HIS A 167 -34.56 -8.50 17.14
C HIS A 167 -34.80 -9.69 18.06
N ILE A 168 -35.80 -10.52 17.76
CA ILE A 168 -36.25 -11.63 18.62
C ILE A 168 -35.14 -12.66 18.82
N ASN A 169 -34.44 -13.03 17.74
CA ASN A 169 -33.33 -14.00 17.76
C ASN A 169 -31.99 -13.40 18.28
N GLY A 170 -31.92 -12.09 18.51
CA GLY A 170 -30.69 -11.40 18.92
C GLY A 170 -29.68 -11.13 17.80
N ASP A 171 -29.89 -11.64 16.58
CA ASP A 171 -29.07 -11.35 15.42
C ASP A 171 -29.52 -10.02 14.78
N ARG A 172 -28.66 -9.00 14.92
CA ARG A 172 -28.89 -7.64 14.41
C ARG A 172 -28.86 -7.52 12.89
N ALA A 173 -28.38 -8.55 12.19
CA ALA A 173 -28.33 -8.59 10.72
C ALA A 173 -29.58 -9.23 10.09
N ASP A 174 -30.37 -10.00 10.84
CA ASP A 174 -31.60 -10.65 10.36
C ASP A 174 -32.80 -9.70 10.46
N ASN A 175 -33.04 -8.95 9.38
CA ASN A 175 -34.09 -7.92 9.33
C ASN A 175 -35.42 -8.42 8.72
N ARG A 176 -35.66 -9.73 8.68
CA ARG A 176 -36.96 -10.27 8.24
C ARG A 176 -38.05 -9.86 9.22
N ILE A 177 -39.23 -9.48 8.72
CA ILE A 177 -40.29 -8.89 9.57
C ILE A 177 -40.71 -9.83 10.70
N GLU A 178 -40.68 -11.14 10.48
CA GLU A 178 -40.98 -12.16 11.51
C GLU A 178 -39.97 -12.20 12.67
N ASN A 179 -38.76 -11.65 12.47
CA ASN A 179 -37.72 -11.55 13.49
C ASN A 179 -37.71 -10.19 14.20
N LEU A 180 -38.56 -9.25 13.79
CA LEU A 180 -38.63 -7.90 14.33
C LEU A 180 -39.87 -7.73 15.21
N GLN A 181 -39.69 -7.13 16.37
CA GLN A 181 -40.77 -6.81 17.30
C GLN A 181 -40.77 -5.32 17.63
N LEU A 182 -41.89 -4.64 17.41
CA LEU A 182 -42.09 -3.26 17.86
C LEU A 182 -42.41 -3.26 19.36
N MET A 183 -41.65 -2.51 20.14
CA MET A 183 -41.81 -2.41 21.59
C MET A 183 -41.61 -0.96 22.04
N THR A 184 -42.08 -0.60 23.22
CA THR A 184 -41.70 0.67 23.86
C THR A 184 -40.28 0.59 24.43
N ARG A 185 -39.63 1.74 24.64
CA ARG A 185 -38.31 1.79 25.31
C ARG A 185 -38.36 1.17 26.70
N GLY A 186 -39.47 1.37 27.43
CA GLY A 186 -39.70 0.77 28.74
C GLY A 186 -39.78 -0.75 28.70
N GLU A 187 -40.52 -1.32 27.75
CA GLU A 187 -40.63 -2.77 27.58
C GLU A 187 -39.30 -3.38 27.14
N HIS A 188 -38.59 -2.74 26.20
CA HIS A 188 -37.28 -3.19 25.75
C HIS A 188 -36.26 -3.22 26.89
N SER A 189 -36.24 -2.17 27.72
CA SER A 189 -35.36 -2.10 28.90
C SER A 189 -35.69 -3.19 29.92
N ARG A 190 -36.99 -3.44 30.17
CA ARG A 190 -37.45 -4.53 31.05
C ARG A 190 -37.08 -5.91 30.50
N LEU A 191 -37.17 -6.12 29.19
CA LEU A 191 -36.80 -7.37 28.54
C LEU A 191 -35.31 -7.66 28.70
N HIS A 192 -34.45 -6.68 28.40
CA HIS A 192 -33.00 -6.83 28.62
C HIS A 192 -32.66 -7.08 30.08
N ARG A 193 -33.26 -6.32 30.99
CA ARG A 193 -33.07 -6.53 32.44
C ARG A 193 -33.48 -7.94 32.87
N LYS A 194 -34.59 -8.47 32.34
CA LYS A 194 -35.03 -9.84 32.64
C LYS A 194 -34.04 -10.88 32.12
N LYS A 195 -33.52 -10.70 30.90
CA LYS A 195 -32.48 -11.58 30.34
C LYS A 195 -31.19 -11.53 31.16
N GLU A 196 -30.73 -10.35 31.52
CA GLU A 196 -29.51 -10.16 32.34
C GLU A 196 -29.60 -10.85 33.71
N LEU A 197 -30.77 -10.79 34.36
CA LEU A 197 -31.02 -11.49 35.63
C LEU A 197 -31.05 -13.01 35.44
N GLN A 198 -31.62 -13.50 34.34
CA GLN A 198 -31.61 -14.94 34.00
C GLN A 198 -30.19 -15.45 33.68
N GLU A 199 -29.35 -14.60 33.13
CA GLU A 199 -27.94 -14.88 32.83
C GLU A 199 -27.01 -14.73 34.05
N GLY A 200 -27.57 -14.46 35.24
CA GLY A 200 -26.83 -14.47 36.51
C GLY A 200 -26.07 -13.19 36.83
N LYS A 201 -26.38 -12.04 36.23
CA LYS A 201 -25.83 -10.75 36.68
C LYS A 201 -26.44 -10.38 38.03
N GLU A 202 -25.64 -10.41 39.08
CA GLU A 202 -26.05 -9.98 40.42
C GLU A 202 -26.30 -8.47 40.48
N LEU A 203 -27.43 -8.08 41.07
CA LEU A 203 -27.80 -6.69 41.33
C LEU A 203 -27.03 -6.19 42.55
N PHE A 204 -25.91 -5.52 42.29
CA PHE A 204 -25.00 -4.90 43.27
C PHE A 204 -24.30 -5.92 44.21
N LYS A 205 -23.00 -5.71 44.43
CA LYS A 205 -22.28 -6.26 45.59
C LYS A 205 -22.57 -5.40 46.81
#